data_AF-A0A833CZL7-F1
#
_entry.id   AF-A0A833CZL7-F1
#
_cell.length_a   1.000
_cell.length_b   1.000
_cell.length_c   1.000
_cell.angle_alpha   90.00
_cell.angle_beta   90.00
_cell.angle_gamma   90.00
#
_symmetry.space_group_name_H-M   'P 1'
#
loop_
_entity.id
_entity.type
_entity.pdbx_description
1 polymer ?
#
loop_
_entity_poly.entity_id
_entity_poly.type
_entity_poly.pdbx_seq_one_letter_code
_entity_poly.pdbx_strand_id
1 'polypeptide(L)' 'IDNRRLARIAKLAGAPDSPKAGADLHVSLNAVVHKGESLFTIYAESPGELSYALHYLHSHHDIILIG' A
#
# COMPACT_ATOMS: atom_id res chain seq x y z
N ILE A 1 -5.33 10.04 3.91
CA ILE A 1 -4.29 8.99 3.72
C ILE A 1 -3.76 8.64 5.11
N ASP A 2 -3.79 7.36 5.49
CA ASP A 2 -3.24 6.86 6.77
C ASP A 2 -1.83 6.31 6.55
N ASN A 3 -0.84 7.16 6.85
CA ASN A 3 0.58 6.81 6.69
C ASN A 3 1.01 5.64 7.58
N ARG A 4 0.38 5.43 8.75
CA ARG A 4 0.75 4.33 9.66
C ARG A 4 0.36 2.99 9.06
N ARG A 5 -0.80 2.92 8.40
CA ARG A 5 -1.23 1.70 7.71
C ARG A 5 -0.43 1.46 6.43
N LEU A 6 -0.12 2.52 5.67
CA LEU A 6 0.74 2.41 4.48
C LEU A 6 2.14 1.90 4.86
N ALA A 7 2.75 2.44 5.91
CA ALA A 7 4.04 1.97 6.43
C ALA A 7 3.97 0.52 6.92
N ARG A 8 2.83 0.11 7.52
CA ARG A 8 2.64 -1.29 7.89
C ARG A 8 2.55 -2.19 6.66
N ILE A 9 1.82 -1.81 5.61
CA ILE A 9 1.79 -2.56 4.34
C ILE A 9 3.19 -2.74 3.78
N ALA A 10 3.98 -1.66 3.70
CA ALA A 10 5.37 -1.72 3.24
C ALA A 10 6.21 -2.69 4.08
N LYS A 11 6.04 -2.66 5.41
CA LYS A 11 6.73 -3.58 6.32
C LYS A 11 6.36 -5.04 6.09
N LEU A 12 5.07 -5.32 5.86
CA LEU A 12 4.60 -6.69 5.60
C LEU A 12 5.05 -7.20 4.22
N ALA A 13 5.27 -6.29 3.28
CA ALA A 13 5.77 -6.60 1.95
C ALA A 13 7.29 -6.91 1.91
N GLY A 14 8.01 -6.66 3.02
CA GLY A 14 9.44 -6.97 3.16
C GLY A 14 10.33 -5.76 3.49
N ALA A 15 9.79 -4.53 3.53
CA ALA A 15 10.61 -3.36 3.87
C ALA A 15 10.95 -3.32 5.38
N PRO A 16 12.15 -2.85 5.78
CA PRO A 16 13.23 -2.34 4.92
C PRO A 16 14.24 -3.41 4.48
N ASP A 17 14.08 -4.66 4.92
CA ASP A 17 15.08 -5.73 4.72
C ASP A 17 15.21 -6.13 3.24
N SER A 18 14.11 -6.08 2.49
CA SER A 18 14.07 -6.21 1.04
C SER A 18 14.09 -4.82 0.37
N PRO A 19 15.18 -4.41 -0.30
CA PRO A 19 15.33 -3.05 -0.83
C PRO A 19 14.31 -2.65 -1.90
N LYS A 20 13.75 -3.64 -2.62
CA LYS A 20 12.72 -3.41 -3.64
C LYS A 20 11.29 -3.53 -3.08
N ALA A 21 11.14 -3.95 -1.83
CA ALA A 21 9.85 -4.08 -1.19
C ALA A 21 9.36 -2.74 -0.62
N GLY A 22 8.06 -2.51 -0.63
CA GLY A 22 7.46 -1.31 -0.06
C GLY A 22 6.09 -0.99 -0.63
N ALA A 23 5.61 0.22 -0.36
CA ALA A 23 4.41 0.79 -0.95
C ALA A 23 4.76 2.12 -1.61
N ASP A 24 4.42 2.27 -2.89
CA ASP A 24 4.60 3.50 -3.66
C ASP A 24 3.25 4.19 -3.86
N LEU A 25 3.14 5.45 -3.44
CA LEU A 25 1.88 6.19 -3.45
C LEU A 25 1.82 7.08 -4.69
N HIS A 26 0.80 6.88 -5.53
CA HIS A 26 0.66 7.62 -6.79
C HIS A 26 -0.16 8.92 -6.66
N VAL A 27 -0.82 9.11 -5.50
CA VAL A 27 -1.76 10.22 -5.27
C VAL A 27 -1.33 11.06 -4.08
N SER A 28 -1.63 12.35 -4.12
CA SER A 28 -1.37 13.28 -3.03
C SER A 28 -2.66 13.68 -2.32
N LEU A 29 -2.55 14.32 -1.15
CA LEU A 29 -3.71 14.91 -0.49
C LEU A 29 -4.41 15.90 -1.43
N ASN A 30 -5.74 15.86 -1.46
CA ASN A 30 -6.60 16.66 -2.33
C ASN A 30 -6.43 16.39 -3.84
N ALA A 31 -5.74 15.31 -4.24
CA ALA A 31 -5.72 14.89 -5.63
C ALA A 31 -7.12 14.47 -6.09
N VAL A 32 -7.51 14.89 -7.30
CA VAL A 32 -8.68 14.37 -7.99
C VAL A 32 -8.31 13.03 -8.59
N VAL A 33 -9.07 11.99 -8.29
CA VAL A 33 -8.83 10.62 -8.76
C VAL A 33 -10.05 10.10 -9.51
N HIS A 34 -9.82 9.29 -10.54
CA HIS A 34 -10.88 8.67 -11.33
C HIS A 34 -11.07 7.20 -10.95
N LYS A 35 -12.28 6.68 -11.17
CA LYS A 35 -12.57 5.26 -10.94
C LYS A 35 -11.67 4.39 -11.84
N GLY A 36 -10.95 3.46 -11.23
CA GLY A 36 -10.00 2.58 -11.93
C GLY A 36 -8.55 3.10 -11.90
N GLU A 37 -8.32 4.29 -11.36
CA GLU A 37 -6.97 4.83 -11.15
C GLU A 37 -6.26 4.15 -9.97
N SER A 38 -5.03 3.70 -10.19
CA SER A 38 -4.21 3.08 -9.15
C SER A 38 -3.74 4.14 -8.15
N LEU A 39 -4.20 4.03 -6.91
CA LEU A 39 -3.84 4.98 -5.85
C LEU A 39 -2.43 4.74 -5.29
N PHE A 40 -2.00 3.48 -5.22
CA PHE A 40 -0.67 3.07 -4.76
C PHE A 40 -0.34 1.66 -5.30
N THR A 41 0.94 1.31 -5.27
CA THR A 41 1.47 -0.01 -5.66
C THR A 41 2.18 -0.66 -4.47
N ILE A 42 1.99 -1.95 -4.27
CA ILE A 42 2.75 -2.75 -3.31
C ILE A 42 3.80 -3.55 -4.07
N TYR A 43 5.06 -3.41 -3.68
CA TYR A 43 6.17 -4.22 -4.16
C TYR A 43 6.62 -5.17 -3.06
N ALA A 44 6.85 -6.44 -3.42
CA ALA A 44 7.39 -7.47 -2.54
C ALA A 44 8.37 -8.35 -3.33
N GLU A 45 9.35 -8.94 -2.66
CA GLU A 45 10.33 -9.83 -3.31
C GLU A 45 9.85 -11.29 -3.35
N SER A 46 8.91 -11.66 -2.49
CA SER A 46 8.27 -12.98 -2.51
C SER A 46 6.73 -12.92 -2.63
N PRO A 47 6.10 -13.95 -3.23
CA PRO A 47 4.64 -14.06 -3.25
C PRO A 47 4.01 -14.16 -1.84
N GLY A 48 4.74 -14.70 -0.87
CA GLY A 48 4.27 -14.85 0.51
C GLY A 48 4.11 -13.50 1.22
N GLU A 49 5.11 -12.64 1.12
CA GLU A 49 5.07 -11.27 1.64
C GLU A 49 3.97 -10.45 0.97
N LEU A 50 3.84 -10.57 -0.36
CA LEU A 50 2.77 -9.90 -1.09
C LEU A 50 1.40 -10.35 -0.60
N SER A 51 1.19 -11.66 -0.45
CA SER A 51 -0.06 -12.22 0.07
C SER A 51 -0.39 -11.69 1.47
N TYR A 52 0.63 -11.60 2.34
CA TYR A 52 0.44 -11.09 3.70
C TYR A 52 0.10 -9.60 3.73
N ALA A 53 0.78 -8.79 2.91
CA ALA A 53 0.48 -7.37 2.75
C ALA A 53 -0.94 -7.14 2.19
N LEU A 54 -1.37 -7.94 1.20
CA LEU A 54 -2.71 -7.90 0.63
C LEU A 54 -3.80 -8.31 1.64
N HIS A 55 -3.55 -9.34 2.45
CA HIS A 55 -4.48 -9.74 3.50
C HIS A 55 -4.66 -8.63 4.55
N TYR A 56 -3.58 -7.95 4.92
CA TYR A 56 -3.66 -6.78 5.80
C TYR A 56 -4.43 -5.62 5.15
N LEU A 57 -4.18 -5.33 3.87
CA LEU A 57 -4.92 -4.33 3.09
C LEU A 57 -6.43 -4.64 3.06
N HIS A 58 -6.82 -5.88 2.77
CA HIS A 58 -8.23 -6.30 2.71
C HIS A 58 -8.94 -6.28 4.08
N SER A 59 -8.21 -6.25 5.19
CA SER A 59 -8.81 -6.09 6.53
C SER A 59 -8.92 -4.63 6.97
N HIS A 60 -8.36 -3.67 6.21
CA HIS A 60 -8.31 -2.25 6.57
C HIS A 60 -8.64 -1.38 5.36
N HIS A 61 -9.91 -1.04 5.17
CA HIS A 61 -10.39 -0.31 3.99
C HIS A 61 -10.22 1.23 4.08
N ASP A 62 -9.77 1.74 5.21
CA ASP A 62 -9.67 3.17 5.53
C ASP A 62 -8.24 3.73 5.40
N ILE A 63 -7.42 3.13 4.52
CA ILE A 63 -6.04 3.59 4.25
C ILE A 63 -6.05 4.87 3.40
N ILE A 64 -6.90 4.91 2.38
CA ILE A 64 -7.16 6.09 1.55
C ILE A 64 -8.67 6.28 1.49
N LEU A 65 -9.12 7.48 1.85
CA LEU A 65 -10.52 7.87 1.77
C LEU A 65 -10.67 8.79 0.56
N ILE A 66 -11.63 8.48 -0.29
CA ILE A 66 -12.07 9.31 -1.42
C ILE A 66 -13.42 9.89 -1.01
N GLY A 67 -13.56 11.21 -1.10
CA GLY A 67 -14.76 11.96 -0.73
C GLY A 67 -15.41 12.65 -1.92
#